data_AF-A0A357B0U4-F1
#
_entry.id   AF-A0A357B0U4-F1
#
_cell.length_a   1.000
_cell.length_b   1.000
_cell.length_c   1.000
_cell.angle_alpha   90.00
_cell.angle_beta   90.00
_cell.angle_gamma   90.00
#
_symmetry.space_group_name_H-M   'P 1'
#
loop_
_entity.id
_entity.type
_entity.pdbx_description
1 polymer ?
#
loop_
_entity_poly.entity_id
_entity_poly.type
_entity_poly.pdbx_seq_one_letter_code
_entity_poly.pdbx_strand_id
1 'polypeptide(L)'
;MKKIVIAESAGFCFGVSRSVRMAEDALKSGRCWCLGQLIHNGDVMGELSAKGLQVIYSPEELPCGERVLIRAHGASEADYAALSRRGGEIIDATCPYVGQIHKIVRKAELAGRQTVVIGDASHPEVIAICGWCRNALVFSDASQLGEWLSADPKNPALPLTIVAQTTQTADNIDKCKNKIKKMCTNAEIFDTICCATSTRQEEAARLAAECSAMVVIGGRNSANSVHLAELCLEKCPNTQFIEKASELDAERLENAETIGVTAGASVPGWIIKEVLETMSDEVIIKENPAEEIATAEQNEEAVAVFKAEEPAAAEKAEPTFDEMLEDSLKTIYNGEKVSGVVVAITPTEVSVDIGTKYSGFIPASEFEES
;
A
#
# COMPACT_ATOMS: atom_id res chain seq x y z
N MET A 1 -3.10 33.73 -3.09
CA MET A 1 -2.34 32.47 -3.19
C MET A 1 -3.25 31.34 -2.72
N LYS A 2 -3.35 30.25 -3.50
CA LYS A 2 -4.14 29.08 -3.12
C LYS A 2 -3.29 28.23 -2.17
N LYS A 3 -3.88 27.74 -1.09
CA LYS A 3 -3.19 26.84 -0.17
C LYS A 3 -3.36 25.41 -0.66
N ILE A 4 -2.27 24.73 -1.01
CA ILE A 4 -2.31 23.31 -1.37
C ILE A 4 -1.88 22.50 -0.14
N VAL A 5 -2.65 21.48 0.22
CA VAL A 5 -2.37 20.58 1.34
C VAL A 5 -2.34 19.16 0.80
N ILE A 6 -1.22 18.48 0.97
CA ILE A 6 -1.04 17.10 0.49
C ILE A 6 -1.24 16.16 1.68
N ALA A 7 -2.00 15.09 1.48
CA ALA A 7 -2.10 14.01 2.44
C ALA A 7 -0.73 13.34 2.63
N GLU A 8 -0.26 13.22 3.87
CA GLU A 8 0.99 12.57 4.27
C GLU A 8 1.08 11.13 3.75
N SER A 9 -0.05 10.44 3.72
CA SER A 9 -0.09 9.07 3.22
C SER A 9 0.02 8.99 1.70
N ALA A 10 -0.14 10.08 0.93
CA ALA A 10 -0.25 10.08 -0.53
C ALA A 10 0.89 9.32 -1.26
N GLY A 11 0.51 8.62 -2.34
CA GLY A 11 1.39 7.77 -3.14
C GLY A 11 1.60 6.34 -2.64
N PHE A 12 2.73 5.73 -3.01
CA PHE A 12 2.98 4.30 -2.75
C PHE A 12 2.84 3.89 -1.28
N CYS A 13 2.12 2.79 -1.05
CA CYS A 13 2.18 2.07 0.22
C CYS A 13 3.38 1.11 0.26
N PHE A 14 3.72 0.60 1.45
CA PHE A 14 4.81 -0.37 1.63
C PHE A 14 4.72 -1.57 0.69
N GLY A 15 3.53 -2.16 0.54
CA GLY A 15 3.32 -3.34 -0.31
C GLY A 15 3.60 -3.07 -1.79
N VAL A 16 3.25 -1.88 -2.28
CA VAL A 16 3.51 -1.44 -3.65
C VAL A 16 4.99 -1.11 -3.84
N SER A 17 5.59 -0.32 -2.94
CA SER A 17 7.02 0.00 -3.03
C SER A 17 7.89 -1.27 -3.03
N ARG A 18 7.54 -2.24 -2.18
CA ARG A 18 8.21 -3.54 -2.12
C ARG A 18 8.06 -4.30 -3.44
N SER A 19 6.85 -4.39 -4.00
CA SER A 19 6.63 -5.18 -5.22
C SER A 19 7.33 -4.56 -6.44
N VAL A 20 7.30 -3.23 -6.57
CA VAL A 20 8.02 -2.50 -7.62
C VAL A 20 9.52 -2.73 -7.50
N ARG A 21 10.11 -2.57 -6.30
CA ARG A 21 11.55 -2.82 -6.08
C ARG A 21 11.95 -4.24 -6.44
N MET A 22 11.15 -5.24 -6.04
CA MET A 22 11.40 -6.64 -6.39
C MET A 22 11.36 -6.87 -7.90
N ALA A 23 10.45 -6.21 -8.61
CA ALA A 23 10.41 -6.30 -10.07
C ALA A 23 11.64 -5.63 -10.71
N GLU A 24 12.03 -4.45 -10.25
CA GLU A 24 13.24 -3.77 -10.74
C GLU A 24 14.51 -4.60 -10.50
N ASP A 25 14.65 -5.20 -9.32
CA ASP A 25 15.77 -6.09 -8.99
C ASP A 25 15.77 -7.35 -9.87
N ALA A 26 14.61 -7.95 -10.11
CA ALA A 26 14.49 -9.09 -11.01
C ALA A 26 14.94 -8.75 -12.44
N LEU A 27 14.60 -7.53 -12.90
CA LEU A 27 14.92 -7.01 -14.24
C LEU A 27 16.41 -6.66 -14.41
N LYS A 28 17.15 -6.36 -13.34
CA LYS A 28 18.63 -6.21 -13.40
C LYS A 28 19.32 -7.49 -13.89
N SER A 29 18.70 -8.65 -13.63
CA SER A 29 19.20 -9.96 -14.07
C SER A 29 18.68 -10.37 -15.45
N GLY A 30 17.99 -9.48 -16.16
CA GLY A 30 17.42 -9.71 -17.49
C GLY A 30 15.90 -9.80 -17.48
N ARG A 31 15.31 -10.21 -18.60
CA ARG A 31 13.86 -10.32 -18.79
C ARG A 31 13.19 -11.09 -17.63
N CYS A 32 11.99 -10.65 -17.26
CA CYS A 32 11.14 -11.33 -16.30
C CYS A 32 9.69 -11.28 -16.76
N TRP A 33 8.92 -12.33 -16.46
CA TRP A 33 7.49 -12.37 -16.68
C TRP A 33 6.74 -11.97 -15.42
N CYS A 34 5.48 -11.53 -15.52
CA CYS A 34 4.64 -11.21 -14.38
C CYS A 34 3.24 -11.78 -14.59
N LEU A 35 2.74 -12.56 -13.63
CA LEU A 35 1.38 -13.08 -13.67
C LEU A 35 0.39 -11.96 -13.30
N GLY A 36 -0.24 -11.40 -14.33
CA GLY A 36 -1.05 -10.19 -14.26
C GLY A 36 -0.21 -8.91 -14.11
N GLN A 37 -0.88 -7.76 -14.06
CA GLN A 37 -0.20 -6.50 -13.73
C GLN A 37 0.33 -6.55 -12.30
N LEU A 38 1.60 -6.13 -12.11
CA LEU A 38 2.26 -6.12 -10.81
C LEU A 38 1.48 -5.28 -9.79
N ILE A 39 1.04 -4.10 -10.24
CA ILE A 39 0.17 -3.15 -9.54
C ILE A 39 -0.81 -2.50 -10.53
N HIS A 40 -1.88 -1.88 -10.03
CA HIS A 40 -2.85 -1.17 -10.87
C HIS A 40 -2.41 0.29 -11.11
N ASN A 41 -1.37 0.48 -11.93
CA ASN A 41 -0.89 1.78 -12.39
C ASN A 41 -0.25 1.66 -13.79
N GLY A 42 -0.84 2.31 -14.79
CA GLY A 42 -0.41 2.19 -16.19
C GLY A 42 1.00 2.72 -16.45
N ASP A 43 1.36 3.85 -15.86
CA ASP A 43 2.66 4.49 -16.07
C ASP A 43 3.80 3.67 -15.47
N VAL A 44 3.63 3.16 -14.24
CA VAL A 44 4.60 2.26 -13.60
C VAL A 44 4.75 0.95 -14.39
N MET A 45 3.64 0.38 -14.87
CA MET A 45 3.69 -0.81 -15.73
C MET A 45 4.40 -0.53 -17.07
N GLY A 46 4.26 0.69 -17.60
CA GLY A 46 4.98 1.15 -18.80
C GLY A 46 6.50 1.20 -18.60
N GLU A 47 6.96 1.76 -17.48
CA GLU A 47 8.39 1.80 -17.13
C GLU A 47 8.97 0.39 -16.95
N LEU A 48 8.27 -0.48 -16.23
CA LEU A 48 8.71 -1.86 -16.03
C LEU A 48 8.74 -2.65 -17.34
N SER A 49 7.76 -2.43 -18.22
CA SER A 49 7.73 -3.03 -19.56
C SER A 49 8.91 -2.59 -20.42
N ALA A 50 9.25 -1.29 -20.38
CA ALA A 50 10.43 -0.75 -21.07
C ALA A 50 11.75 -1.35 -20.53
N LYS A 51 11.80 -1.71 -19.25
CA LYS A 51 12.92 -2.43 -18.61
C LYS A 51 12.91 -3.96 -18.89
N GLY A 52 11.90 -4.49 -19.56
CA GLY A 52 11.83 -5.90 -19.99
C GLY A 52 10.84 -6.78 -19.21
N LEU A 53 9.92 -6.20 -18.45
CA LEU A 53 8.83 -6.95 -17.80
C LEU A 53 7.75 -7.34 -18.82
N GLN A 54 7.40 -8.61 -18.92
CA GLN A 54 6.31 -9.08 -19.79
C GLN A 54 5.14 -9.63 -18.97
N VAL A 55 3.95 -9.07 -19.16
CA VAL A 55 2.74 -9.53 -18.46
C VAL A 55 2.15 -10.74 -19.17
N ILE A 56 1.79 -11.76 -18.38
CA ILE A 56 1.02 -12.94 -18.80
C ILE A 56 -0.25 -13.03 -17.96
N TYR A 57 -1.30 -13.63 -18.51
CA TYR A 57 -2.60 -13.74 -17.84
C TYR A 57 -2.93 -15.16 -17.37
N SER A 58 -2.12 -16.13 -17.78
CA SER A 58 -2.21 -17.51 -17.32
C SER A 58 -0.82 -18.09 -17.09
N PRO A 59 -0.64 -19.01 -16.12
CA PRO A 59 0.61 -19.76 -15.96
C PRO A 59 1.04 -20.51 -17.23
N GLU A 60 0.10 -20.78 -18.13
CA GLU A 60 0.35 -21.50 -19.36
C GLU A 60 1.14 -20.73 -20.41
N GLU A 61 1.03 -19.40 -20.37
CA GLU A 61 1.75 -18.48 -21.26
C GLU A 61 3.24 -18.35 -20.90
N LEU A 62 3.64 -18.74 -19.69
CA LEU A 62 5.04 -18.70 -19.26
C LEU A 62 5.88 -19.70 -20.07
N PRO A 63 6.93 -19.26 -20.78
CA PRO A 63 7.87 -20.17 -21.43
C PRO A 63 8.65 -20.98 -20.37
N CYS A 64 8.94 -22.25 -20.68
CA CYS A 64 9.62 -23.13 -19.74
C CYS A 64 11.00 -22.59 -19.34
N GLY A 65 11.32 -22.65 -18.04
CA GLY A 65 12.58 -22.16 -17.48
C GLY A 65 12.68 -20.65 -17.29
N GLU A 66 11.70 -19.86 -17.76
CA GLU A 66 11.70 -18.40 -17.57
C GLU A 66 11.25 -18.02 -16.16
N ARG A 67 11.78 -16.90 -15.66
CA ARG A 67 11.46 -16.36 -14.34
C ARG A 67 10.14 -15.60 -14.37
N VAL A 68 9.38 -15.71 -13.29
CA VAL A 68 8.05 -15.10 -13.16
C VAL A 68 7.87 -14.42 -11.81
N LEU A 69 7.30 -13.21 -11.84
CA LEU A 69 6.87 -12.46 -10.68
C LEU A 69 5.39 -12.75 -10.38
N ILE A 70 5.08 -12.97 -9.10
CA ILE A 70 3.71 -12.92 -8.60
C ILE A 70 3.39 -11.48 -8.20
N ARG A 71 2.28 -10.94 -8.70
CA ARG A 71 1.82 -9.56 -8.44
C ARG A 71 1.54 -9.30 -6.94
N ALA A 72 1.49 -8.03 -6.55
CA ALA A 72 1.23 -7.61 -5.16
C ALA A 72 -0.09 -8.14 -4.58
N HIS A 73 -1.09 -8.33 -5.44
CA HIS A 73 -2.41 -8.87 -5.10
C HIS A 73 -2.40 -10.39 -4.83
N GLY A 74 -1.28 -11.07 -5.05
CA GLY A 74 -1.17 -12.52 -4.91
C GLY A 74 -1.70 -13.31 -6.11
N ALA A 75 -1.60 -14.63 -5.96
CA ALA A 75 -2.09 -15.64 -6.89
C ALA A 75 -2.67 -16.85 -6.12
N SER A 76 -3.40 -17.72 -6.81
CA SER A 76 -4.01 -18.92 -6.22
C SER A 76 -2.98 -20.04 -5.98
N GLU A 77 -3.27 -20.99 -5.07
CA GLU A 77 -2.41 -22.17 -4.86
C GLU A 77 -2.19 -22.95 -6.17
N ALA A 78 -3.21 -22.99 -7.04
CA ALA A 78 -3.15 -23.62 -8.35
C ALA A 78 -2.18 -22.91 -9.31
N ASP A 79 -2.14 -21.57 -9.29
CA ASP A 79 -1.20 -20.78 -10.09
C ASP A 79 0.24 -21.06 -9.67
N TYR A 80 0.53 -21.05 -8.37
CA TYR A 80 1.88 -21.39 -7.86
C TYR A 80 2.29 -22.80 -8.31
N ALA A 81 1.39 -23.78 -8.22
CA ALA A 81 1.66 -25.13 -8.67
C ALA A 81 1.89 -25.20 -10.19
N ALA A 82 1.14 -24.44 -10.99
CA ALA A 82 1.29 -24.40 -12.44
C ALA A 82 2.59 -23.72 -12.88
N LEU A 83 2.95 -22.59 -12.26
CA LEU A 83 4.21 -21.90 -12.51
C LEU A 83 5.41 -22.76 -12.09
N SER A 84 5.32 -23.46 -10.96
CA SER A 84 6.40 -24.35 -10.50
C SER A 84 6.66 -25.47 -11.53
N ARG A 85 5.63 -25.98 -12.19
CA ARG A 85 5.77 -26.98 -13.28
C ARG A 85 6.45 -26.43 -14.53
N ARG A 86 6.51 -25.11 -14.72
CA ARG A 86 7.25 -24.48 -15.83
C ARG A 86 8.77 -24.49 -15.60
N GLY A 87 9.23 -24.79 -14.38
CA GLY A 87 10.63 -25.02 -14.06
C GLY A 87 11.52 -23.78 -13.99
N GLY A 88 10.92 -22.58 -13.94
CA GLY A 88 11.62 -21.31 -13.74
C GLY A 88 11.55 -20.81 -12.30
N GLU A 89 12.29 -19.74 -12.01
CA GLU A 89 12.26 -19.06 -10.71
C GLU A 89 10.92 -18.32 -10.50
N ILE A 90 10.30 -18.50 -9.33
CA ILE A 90 9.13 -17.73 -8.92
C ILE A 90 9.55 -16.68 -7.90
N ILE A 91 9.38 -15.41 -8.25
CA ILE A 91 9.69 -14.26 -7.40
C ILE A 91 8.35 -13.75 -6.84
N ASP A 92 8.11 -13.99 -5.55
CA ASP A 92 6.82 -13.69 -4.93
C ASP A 92 6.75 -12.25 -4.40
N ALA A 93 6.18 -11.34 -5.21
CA ALA A 93 5.97 -9.95 -4.84
C ALA A 93 4.63 -9.71 -4.13
N THR A 94 3.91 -10.76 -3.71
CA THR A 94 2.66 -10.65 -2.94
C THR A 94 2.87 -9.76 -1.71
N CYS A 95 1.94 -8.84 -1.48
CA CYS A 95 1.94 -8.00 -0.31
C CYS A 95 1.84 -8.87 0.96
N PRO A 96 2.69 -8.68 1.99
CA PRO A 96 2.64 -9.49 3.19
C PRO A 96 1.26 -9.52 3.86
N TYR A 97 0.50 -8.41 3.84
CA TYR A 97 -0.88 -8.37 4.35
C TYR A 97 -1.79 -9.34 3.60
N VAL A 98 -1.70 -9.38 2.26
CA VAL A 98 -2.45 -10.34 1.43
C VAL A 98 -2.02 -11.78 1.73
N GLY A 99 -0.71 -12.01 1.86
CA GLY A 99 -0.16 -13.33 2.22
C GLY A 99 -0.64 -13.83 3.59
N GLN A 100 -0.93 -12.93 4.55
CA GLN A 100 -1.55 -13.32 5.81
C GLN A 100 -3.00 -13.78 5.63
N ILE A 101 -3.77 -13.13 4.75
CA ILE A 101 -5.15 -13.55 4.44
C ILE A 101 -5.15 -14.96 3.85
N HIS A 102 -4.23 -15.26 2.93
CA HIS A 102 -4.06 -16.61 2.36
C HIS A 102 -3.87 -17.68 3.45
N LYS A 103 -3.04 -17.39 4.46
CA LYS A 103 -2.83 -18.28 5.62
C LYS A 103 -4.08 -18.44 6.47
N ILE A 104 -4.82 -17.34 6.71
CA ILE A 104 -6.07 -17.36 7.49
C ILE A 104 -7.11 -18.26 6.81
N VAL A 105 -7.36 -18.06 5.51
CA VAL A 105 -8.40 -18.82 4.79
C VAL A 105 -8.01 -20.29 4.63
N ARG A 106 -6.72 -20.60 4.43
CA ARG A 106 -6.24 -21.99 4.41
C ARG A 106 -6.42 -22.66 5.77
N LYS A 107 -6.09 -21.98 6.87
CA LYS A 107 -6.30 -22.50 8.23
C LYS A 107 -7.79 -22.73 8.52
N ALA A 108 -8.66 -21.81 8.07
CA ALA A 108 -10.09 -21.94 8.20
C ALA A 108 -10.62 -23.17 7.46
N GLU A 109 -10.18 -23.41 6.22
CA GLU A 109 -10.52 -24.61 5.46
C GLU A 109 -10.09 -25.89 6.19
N LEU A 110 -8.85 -25.95 6.68
CA LEU A 110 -8.35 -27.11 7.43
C LEU A 110 -9.13 -27.37 8.72
N ALA A 111 -9.72 -26.33 9.31
CA ALA A 111 -10.61 -26.43 10.46
C ALA A 111 -12.08 -26.73 10.08
N GLY A 112 -12.38 -26.93 8.80
CA GLY A 112 -13.74 -27.20 8.31
C GLY A 112 -14.68 -25.99 8.40
N ARG A 113 -14.14 -24.77 8.44
CA ARG A 113 -14.91 -23.52 8.49
C ARG A 113 -15.21 -23.02 7.07
N GLN A 114 -16.40 -22.48 6.88
CA GLN A 114 -16.81 -21.84 5.63
C GLN A 114 -16.17 -20.45 5.54
N THR A 115 -15.28 -20.25 4.56
CA THR A 115 -14.69 -18.94 4.30
C THR A 115 -15.71 -18.01 3.64
N VAL A 116 -15.78 -16.78 4.15
CA VAL A 116 -16.53 -15.67 3.57
C VAL A 116 -15.56 -14.51 3.34
N VAL A 117 -15.51 -13.98 2.13
CA VAL A 117 -14.67 -12.85 1.74
C VAL A 117 -15.58 -11.65 1.47
N ILE A 118 -15.35 -10.54 2.16
CA ILE A 118 -16.02 -9.27 1.88
C ILE A 118 -15.16 -8.46 0.92
N GLY A 119 -15.60 -8.31 -0.32
CA GLY A 119 -14.82 -7.70 -1.40
C GLY A 119 -15.44 -7.91 -2.78
N ASP A 120 -14.78 -7.39 -3.79
CA ASP A 120 -15.21 -7.56 -5.18
C ASP A 120 -14.75 -8.92 -5.73
N ALA A 121 -15.71 -9.77 -6.12
CA ALA A 121 -15.45 -11.11 -6.65
C ALA A 121 -14.62 -11.13 -7.94
N SER A 122 -14.59 -10.02 -8.68
CA SER A 122 -13.78 -9.85 -9.89
C SER A 122 -12.35 -9.35 -9.60
N HIS A 123 -12.07 -8.90 -8.38
CA HIS A 123 -10.80 -8.30 -8.04
C HIS A 123 -9.67 -9.34 -7.94
N PRO A 124 -8.49 -9.08 -8.55
CA PRO A 124 -7.28 -9.90 -8.44
C PRO A 124 -6.97 -10.49 -7.06
N GLU A 125 -7.05 -9.67 -6.02
CA GLU A 125 -6.77 -10.07 -4.64
C GLU A 125 -7.83 -11.06 -4.11
N VAL A 126 -9.10 -10.81 -4.39
CA VAL A 126 -10.20 -11.68 -3.92
C VAL A 126 -10.16 -13.02 -4.63
N ILE A 127 -9.86 -13.02 -5.93
CA ILE A 127 -9.63 -14.24 -6.71
C ILE A 127 -8.46 -15.03 -6.12
N ALA A 128 -7.35 -14.36 -5.78
CA ALA A 128 -6.21 -14.99 -5.13
C ALA A 128 -6.62 -15.62 -3.80
N ILE A 129 -7.25 -14.86 -2.89
CA ILE A 129 -7.74 -15.35 -1.59
C ILE A 129 -8.63 -16.58 -1.74
N CYS A 130 -9.61 -16.54 -2.64
CA CYS A 130 -10.50 -17.67 -2.91
C CYS A 130 -9.75 -18.89 -3.45
N GLY A 131 -8.58 -18.70 -4.08
CA GLY A 131 -7.71 -19.76 -4.56
C GLY A 131 -6.92 -20.52 -3.48
N TRP A 132 -7.05 -20.15 -2.20
CA TRP A 132 -6.39 -20.80 -1.06
C TRP A 132 -7.33 -21.63 -0.18
N CYS A 133 -8.62 -21.68 -0.51
CA CYS A 133 -9.61 -22.53 0.14
C CYS A 133 -10.70 -22.97 -0.84
N ARG A 134 -11.39 -24.07 -0.55
CA ARG A 134 -12.52 -24.51 -1.37
C ARG A 134 -13.81 -23.79 -1.01
N ASN A 135 -14.66 -23.56 -2.02
CA ASN A 135 -16.01 -23.04 -1.87
C ASN A 135 -16.11 -21.71 -1.12
N ALA A 136 -15.13 -20.81 -1.25
CA ALA A 136 -15.20 -19.48 -0.67
C ALA A 136 -16.46 -18.74 -1.17
N LEU A 137 -17.16 -18.06 -0.26
CA LEU A 137 -18.29 -17.20 -0.59
C LEU A 137 -17.81 -15.76 -0.62
N VAL A 138 -18.17 -15.01 -1.66
CA VAL A 138 -17.77 -13.60 -1.81
C VAL A 138 -19.00 -12.71 -1.78
N PHE A 139 -18.94 -11.66 -0.99
CA PHE A 139 -19.99 -10.63 -0.94
C PHE A 139 -19.39 -9.24 -1.08
N SER A 140 -19.95 -8.43 -1.98
CA SER A 140 -19.52 -7.04 -2.19
C SER A 140 -19.82 -6.16 -0.99
N ASP A 141 -20.96 -6.39 -0.34
CA ASP A 141 -21.47 -5.53 0.71
C ASP A 141 -22.41 -6.23 1.70
N ALA A 142 -22.82 -5.47 2.72
CA ALA A 142 -23.71 -5.93 3.77
C ALA A 142 -25.12 -6.30 3.27
N SER A 143 -25.60 -5.75 2.16
CA SER A 143 -26.89 -6.13 1.58
C SER A 143 -26.82 -7.56 1.07
N GLN A 144 -25.87 -7.83 0.17
CA GLN A 144 -25.70 -9.15 -0.44
C GLN A 144 -25.43 -10.24 0.61
N LEU A 145 -24.58 -9.95 1.60
CA LEU A 145 -24.33 -10.85 2.72
C LEU A 145 -25.61 -11.14 3.52
N GLY A 146 -26.42 -10.10 3.78
CA GLY A 146 -27.67 -10.26 4.53
C GLY A 146 -28.72 -11.08 3.79
N GLU A 147 -28.79 -10.95 2.47
CA GLU A 147 -29.66 -11.76 1.62
C GLU A 147 -29.27 -13.23 1.70
N TRP A 148 -27.98 -13.55 1.56
CA TRP A 148 -27.49 -14.92 1.69
C TRP A 148 -27.74 -15.51 3.08
N LEU A 149 -27.46 -14.75 4.14
CA LEU A 149 -27.72 -15.20 5.52
C LEU A 149 -29.21 -15.49 5.77
N SER A 150 -30.11 -14.78 5.10
CA SER A 150 -31.56 -14.95 5.26
C SER A 150 -32.16 -16.02 4.34
N ALA A 151 -31.44 -16.41 3.27
CA ALA A 151 -31.94 -17.33 2.25
C ALA A 151 -32.10 -18.78 2.74
N ASP A 152 -31.24 -19.23 3.65
CA ASP A 152 -31.33 -20.55 4.29
C ASP A 152 -31.05 -20.41 5.79
N PRO A 153 -31.97 -20.87 6.68
CA PRO A 153 -31.75 -20.87 8.13
C PRO A 153 -30.47 -21.58 8.59
N LYS A 154 -29.87 -22.44 7.76
CA LYS A 154 -28.59 -23.09 8.04
C LYS A 154 -27.39 -22.17 7.86
N ASN A 155 -27.47 -21.15 6.99
CA ASN A 155 -26.33 -20.29 6.66
C ASN A 155 -25.74 -19.58 7.91
N PRO A 156 -26.54 -18.97 8.80
CA PRO A 156 -26.01 -18.33 10.00
C PRO A 156 -25.50 -19.31 11.07
N ALA A 157 -25.85 -20.60 10.95
CA ALA A 157 -25.41 -21.66 11.86
C ALA A 157 -24.08 -22.32 11.43
N LEU A 158 -23.61 -22.05 10.21
CA LEU A 158 -22.32 -22.54 9.73
C LEU A 158 -21.17 -21.96 10.57
N PRO A 159 -20.07 -22.71 10.77
CA PRO A 159 -18.84 -22.14 11.29
C PRO A 159 -18.20 -21.23 10.23
N LEU A 160 -18.40 -19.92 10.34
CA LEU A 160 -17.92 -18.94 9.36
C LEU A 160 -16.55 -18.39 9.75
N THR A 161 -15.65 -18.23 8.78
CA THR A 161 -14.46 -17.40 8.92
C THR A 161 -14.53 -16.27 7.90
N ILE A 162 -14.57 -15.04 8.39
CA ILE A 162 -14.78 -13.84 7.59
C ILE A 162 -13.47 -13.08 7.47
N VAL A 163 -13.07 -12.78 6.24
CA VAL A 163 -11.96 -11.91 5.89
C VAL A 163 -12.46 -10.82 4.94
N ALA A 164 -11.74 -9.71 4.86
CA ALA A 164 -12.01 -8.59 3.97
C ALA A 164 -10.88 -8.41 2.94
N GLN A 165 -11.22 -7.93 1.76
CA GLN A 165 -10.24 -7.37 0.83
C GLN A 165 -9.48 -6.21 1.50
N THR A 166 -8.15 -6.16 1.34
CA THR A 166 -7.28 -5.22 2.04
C THR A 166 -7.60 -3.74 1.76
N THR A 167 -8.17 -3.47 0.59
CA THR A 167 -8.55 -2.13 0.11
C THR A 167 -10.03 -1.78 0.32
N GLN A 168 -10.79 -2.59 1.08
CA GLN A 168 -12.21 -2.34 1.35
C GLN A 168 -12.42 -1.10 2.25
N THR A 169 -13.63 -0.55 2.25
CA THR A 169 -13.99 0.57 3.13
C THR A 169 -14.35 0.09 4.54
N ALA A 170 -13.95 0.86 5.56
CA ALA A 170 -14.28 0.56 6.95
C ALA A 170 -15.81 0.49 7.18
N ASP A 171 -16.56 1.42 6.59
CA ASP A 171 -18.03 1.48 6.71
C ASP A 171 -18.71 0.20 6.21
N ASN A 172 -18.30 -0.32 5.04
CA ASN A 172 -18.88 -1.55 4.50
C ASN A 172 -18.58 -2.76 5.40
N ILE A 173 -17.33 -2.86 5.87
CA ILE A 173 -16.94 -3.94 6.80
C ILE A 173 -17.70 -3.84 8.12
N ASP A 174 -17.89 -2.65 8.68
CA ASP A 174 -18.63 -2.47 9.93
C ASP A 174 -20.11 -2.83 9.78
N LYS A 175 -20.74 -2.48 8.66
CA LYS A 175 -22.09 -2.93 8.31
C LYS A 175 -22.17 -4.45 8.20
N CYS A 176 -21.21 -5.10 7.56
CA CYS A 176 -21.12 -6.56 7.47
C CYS A 176 -20.94 -7.21 8.86
N LYS A 177 -19.97 -6.73 9.64
CA LYS A 177 -19.68 -7.16 11.02
C LYS A 177 -20.94 -7.10 11.88
N ASN A 178 -21.69 -5.99 11.79
CA ASN A 178 -22.93 -5.81 12.55
C ASN A 178 -24.01 -6.83 12.18
N LYS A 179 -24.14 -7.18 10.89
CA LYS A 179 -25.08 -8.24 10.46
C LYS A 179 -24.63 -9.61 10.94
N ILE A 180 -23.35 -9.95 10.78
CA ILE A 180 -22.79 -11.23 11.22
C ILE A 180 -22.99 -11.42 12.72
N LYS A 181 -22.65 -10.41 13.55
CA LYS A 181 -22.82 -10.46 15.00
C LYS A 181 -24.28 -10.62 15.44
N LYS A 182 -25.24 -10.11 14.66
CA LYS A 182 -26.67 -10.22 14.96
C LYS A 182 -27.27 -11.56 14.55
N MET A 183 -26.76 -12.17 13.47
CA MET A 183 -27.41 -13.31 12.82
C MET A 183 -26.67 -14.63 13.04
N CYS A 184 -25.35 -14.61 13.10
CA CYS A 184 -24.51 -15.81 13.09
C CYS A 184 -24.10 -16.22 14.51
N THR A 185 -24.08 -17.52 14.77
CA THR A 185 -23.75 -18.07 16.11
C THR A 185 -22.31 -18.56 16.25
N ASN A 186 -21.63 -18.83 15.13
CA ASN A 186 -20.26 -19.33 15.11
C ASN A 186 -19.44 -18.63 14.02
N ALA A 187 -19.14 -17.35 14.21
CA ALA A 187 -18.39 -16.54 13.26
C ALA A 187 -17.06 -16.06 13.86
N GLU A 188 -15.97 -16.29 13.13
CA GLU A 188 -14.66 -15.69 13.38
C GLU A 188 -14.45 -14.57 12.36
N ILE A 189 -14.34 -13.33 12.83
CA ILE A 189 -14.16 -12.16 11.96
C ILE A 189 -12.72 -11.68 12.11
N PHE A 190 -11.99 -11.66 11.00
CA PHE A 190 -10.66 -11.09 10.91
C PHE A 190 -10.76 -9.74 10.19
N ASP A 191 -10.30 -8.68 10.85
CA ASP A 191 -10.16 -7.39 10.20
C ASP A 191 -8.87 -7.40 9.39
N THR A 192 -9.01 -7.55 8.08
CA THR A 192 -7.88 -7.69 7.15
C THR A 192 -7.76 -6.49 6.21
N ILE A 193 -8.48 -5.39 6.48
CA ILE A 193 -8.14 -4.10 5.86
C ILE A 193 -6.72 -3.73 6.30
N CYS A 194 -5.87 -3.37 5.35
CA CYS A 194 -4.49 -3.03 5.70
C CYS A 194 -4.43 -1.63 6.35
N CYS A 195 -3.50 -1.42 7.28
CA CYS A 195 -3.34 -0.15 7.97
C CYS A 195 -3.13 1.03 7.00
N ALA A 196 -2.40 0.81 5.91
CA ALA A 196 -2.17 1.82 4.88
C ALA A 196 -3.48 2.29 4.20
N THR A 197 -4.47 1.41 4.05
CA THR A 197 -5.80 1.78 3.54
C THR A 197 -6.58 2.57 4.59
N SER A 198 -6.61 2.10 5.84
CA SER A 198 -7.33 2.78 6.93
C SER A 198 -6.81 4.20 7.18
N THR A 199 -5.50 4.36 7.39
CA THR A 199 -4.86 5.66 7.61
C THR A 199 -5.17 6.64 6.49
N ARG A 200 -5.13 6.15 5.25
CA ARG A 200 -5.35 6.95 4.06
C ARG A 200 -6.80 7.37 3.88
N GLN A 201 -7.76 6.50 4.20
CA GLN A 201 -9.18 6.84 4.20
C GLN A 201 -9.48 7.89 5.28
N GLU A 202 -8.98 7.69 6.50
CA GLU A 202 -9.15 8.64 7.61
C GLU A 202 -8.56 10.02 7.28
N GLU A 203 -7.34 10.03 6.74
CA GLU A 203 -6.68 11.27 6.34
C GLU A 203 -7.41 11.96 5.18
N ALA A 204 -7.81 11.22 4.14
CA ALA A 204 -8.53 11.78 3.00
C ALA A 204 -9.90 12.35 3.42
N ALA A 205 -10.62 11.70 4.32
CA ALA A 205 -11.88 12.20 4.86
C ALA A 205 -11.68 13.49 5.68
N ARG A 206 -10.66 13.52 6.54
CA ARG A 206 -10.31 14.72 7.32
C ARG A 206 -9.94 15.88 6.41
N LEU A 207 -9.05 15.64 5.44
CA LEU A 207 -8.60 16.65 4.50
C LEU A 207 -9.76 17.18 3.64
N ALA A 208 -10.63 16.29 3.15
CA ALA A 208 -11.81 16.69 2.37
C ALA A 208 -12.81 17.53 3.18
N ALA A 209 -12.92 17.33 4.49
CA ALA A 209 -13.79 18.15 5.35
C ALA A 209 -13.24 19.57 5.59
N GLU A 210 -11.94 19.78 5.40
CA GLU A 210 -11.25 21.06 5.65
C GLU A 210 -10.95 21.86 4.36
N CYS A 211 -11.14 21.27 3.18
CA CYS A 211 -10.79 21.87 1.89
C CYS A 211 -12.01 22.29 1.06
N SER A 212 -11.85 23.34 0.26
CA SER A 212 -12.88 23.82 -0.69
C SER A 212 -12.79 23.17 -2.07
N ALA A 213 -11.70 22.46 -2.34
CA ALA A 213 -11.59 21.51 -3.45
C ALA A 213 -10.68 20.34 -3.06
N MET A 214 -10.90 19.19 -3.69
CA MET A 214 -10.07 18.00 -3.54
C MET A 214 -9.60 17.49 -4.91
N VAL A 215 -8.35 17.05 -4.98
CA VAL A 215 -7.79 16.32 -6.12
C VAL A 215 -7.34 14.95 -5.61
N VAL A 216 -7.98 13.90 -6.10
CA VAL A 216 -7.63 12.51 -5.84
C VAL A 216 -6.92 11.98 -7.08
N ILE A 217 -5.66 11.61 -6.93
CA ILE A 217 -4.83 11.09 -8.02
C ILE A 217 -4.86 9.57 -7.98
N GLY A 218 -5.15 8.91 -9.09
CA GLY A 218 -4.97 7.47 -9.24
C GLY A 218 -5.82 6.81 -10.31
N GLY A 219 -5.45 5.57 -10.65
CA GLY A 219 -6.13 4.84 -11.72
C GLY A 219 -7.57 4.44 -11.37
N ARG A 220 -8.46 4.49 -12.35
CA ARG A 220 -9.88 4.09 -12.23
C ARG A 220 -10.06 2.59 -11.97
N ASN A 221 -9.03 1.79 -12.26
CA ASN A 221 -8.99 0.35 -11.98
C ASN A 221 -8.43 0.02 -10.58
N SER A 222 -8.05 1.01 -9.77
CA SER A 222 -7.55 0.83 -8.42
C SER A 222 -8.70 0.97 -7.42
N ALA A 223 -9.12 -0.14 -6.79
CA ALA A 223 -10.18 -0.13 -5.78
C ALA A 223 -9.89 0.88 -4.65
N ASN A 224 -8.63 0.95 -4.20
CA ASN A 224 -8.22 1.94 -3.21
C ASN A 224 -8.42 3.38 -3.71
N SER A 225 -8.03 3.69 -4.95
CA SER A 225 -8.17 5.06 -5.49
C SER A 225 -9.64 5.45 -5.68
N VAL A 226 -10.47 4.52 -6.14
CA VAL A 226 -11.92 4.71 -6.28
C VAL A 226 -12.57 5.00 -4.93
N HIS A 227 -12.29 4.19 -3.90
CA HIS A 227 -12.86 4.42 -2.56
C HIS A 227 -12.43 5.77 -1.96
N LEU A 228 -11.19 6.22 -2.19
CA LEU A 228 -10.76 7.57 -1.77
C LEU A 228 -11.55 8.66 -2.48
N ALA A 229 -11.76 8.52 -3.80
CA ALA A 229 -12.52 9.49 -4.58
C ALA A 229 -13.97 9.60 -4.09
N GLU A 230 -14.62 8.46 -3.84
CA GLU A 230 -15.99 8.40 -3.28
C GLU A 230 -16.06 9.07 -1.90
N LEU A 231 -15.11 8.76 -1.02
CA LEU A 231 -15.02 9.32 0.33
C LEU A 231 -14.80 10.85 0.31
N CYS A 232 -13.89 11.32 -0.54
CA CYS A 232 -13.65 12.76 -0.71
C CYS A 232 -14.88 13.45 -1.29
N LEU A 233 -15.55 12.87 -2.29
CA LEU A 233 -16.74 13.44 -2.91
C LEU A 233 -17.91 13.59 -1.92
N GLU A 234 -18.04 12.67 -0.96
CA GLU A 234 -19.05 12.74 0.09
C GLU A 234 -18.87 13.98 1.00
N LYS A 235 -17.62 14.40 1.24
CA LYS A 235 -17.29 15.52 2.15
C LYS A 235 -17.03 16.84 1.40
N CYS A 236 -16.47 16.77 0.20
CA CYS A 236 -16.13 17.91 -0.64
C CYS A 236 -16.74 17.70 -2.05
N PRO A 237 -17.88 18.36 -2.37
CA PRO A 237 -18.52 18.21 -3.68
C PRO A 237 -17.62 18.62 -4.86
N ASN A 238 -16.67 19.53 -4.61
CA ASN A 238 -15.65 19.89 -5.60
C ASN A 238 -14.43 18.95 -5.54
N THR A 239 -14.69 17.65 -5.67
CA THR A 239 -13.64 16.62 -5.81
C THR A 239 -13.41 16.32 -7.28
N GLN A 240 -12.14 16.24 -7.68
CA GLN A 240 -11.69 15.76 -8.98
C GLN A 240 -10.96 14.42 -8.80
N PHE A 241 -11.27 13.43 -9.63
CA PHE A 241 -10.58 12.14 -9.65
C PHE A 241 -9.89 11.94 -11.00
N ILE A 242 -8.56 12.03 -10.99
CA ILE A 242 -7.71 12.14 -12.17
C ILE A 242 -6.63 11.06 -12.18
N GLU A 243 -6.26 10.57 -13.36
CA GLU A 243 -5.09 9.69 -13.50
C GLU A 243 -3.80 10.47 -13.78
N LYS A 244 -3.91 11.62 -14.46
CA LYS A 244 -2.78 12.42 -14.95
C LYS A 244 -3.04 13.92 -14.79
N ALA A 245 -1.97 14.72 -14.79
CA ALA A 245 -2.05 16.17 -14.71
C ALA A 245 -2.90 16.80 -15.84
N SER A 246 -2.90 16.19 -17.04
CA SER A 246 -3.71 16.65 -18.17
C SER A 246 -5.22 16.53 -17.96
N GLU A 247 -5.68 15.74 -17.00
CA GLU A 247 -7.11 15.61 -16.65
C GLU A 247 -7.57 16.65 -15.63
N LEU A 248 -6.65 17.47 -15.11
CA LEU A 248 -6.94 18.48 -14.10
C LEU A 248 -7.79 19.60 -14.71
N ASP A 249 -8.97 19.83 -14.13
CA ASP A 249 -9.81 20.98 -14.46
C ASP A 249 -9.40 22.17 -13.58
N ALA A 250 -8.53 23.03 -14.13
CA ALA A 250 -7.99 24.18 -13.42
C ALA A 250 -9.07 25.24 -13.11
N GLU A 251 -10.09 25.40 -13.97
CA GLU A 251 -11.19 26.35 -13.78
C GLU A 251 -11.96 26.01 -12.50
N ARG A 252 -12.21 24.72 -12.26
CA ARG A 252 -12.86 24.22 -11.03
C ARG A 252 -12.04 24.45 -9.76
N LEU A 253 -10.76 24.80 -9.88
CA LEU A 253 -9.86 25.11 -8.76
C LEU A 253 -9.61 26.60 -8.58
N GLU A 254 -10.11 27.47 -9.45
CA GLU A 254 -9.84 28.92 -9.40
C GLU A 254 -10.32 29.58 -8.10
N ASN A 255 -11.53 29.23 -7.67
CA ASN A 255 -12.18 29.83 -6.50
C ASN A 255 -11.89 29.08 -5.20
N ALA A 256 -11.06 28.04 -5.23
CA ALA A 256 -10.72 27.24 -4.05
C ALA A 256 -9.63 27.92 -3.22
N GLU A 257 -9.97 28.36 -2.00
CA GLU A 257 -9.00 28.88 -1.03
C GLU A 257 -7.98 27.82 -0.57
N THR A 258 -8.47 26.59 -0.30
CA THR A 258 -7.64 25.45 0.11
C THR A 258 -7.96 24.25 -0.76
N ILE A 259 -6.95 23.69 -1.42
CA ILE A 259 -7.05 22.50 -2.24
C ILE A 259 -6.33 21.36 -1.54
N GLY A 260 -7.05 20.29 -1.22
CA GLY A 260 -6.47 19.07 -0.72
C GLY A 260 -6.04 18.16 -1.87
N VAL A 261 -4.87 17.53 -1.75
CA VAL A 261 -4.36 16.56 -2.72
C VAL A 261 -4.12 15.24 -1.98
N THR A 262 -4.68 14.16 -2.49
CA THR A 262 -4.36 12.80 -2.04
C THR A 262 -4.14 11.91 -3.25
N ALA A 263 -3.55 10.74 -3.05
CA ALA A 263 -3.27 9.82 -4.13
C ALA A 263 -3.45 8.37 -3.69
N GLY A 264 -3.85 7.52 -4.62
CA GLY A 264 -3.98 6.08 -4.39
C GLY A 264 -2.65 5.41 -4.02
N ALA A 265 -2.74 4.24 -3.39
CA ALA A 265 -1.58 3.46 -2.94
C ALA A 265 -0.68 2.94 -4.09
N SER A 266 -1.15 3.01 -5.34
CA SER A 266 -0.40 2.64 -6.55
C SER A 266 0.12 3.84 -7.33
N VAL A 267 0.00 5.06 -6.81
CA VAL A 267 0.46 6.27 -7.51
C VAL A 267 1.89 6.61 -7.10
N PRO A 268 2.84 6.69 -8.05
CA PRO A 268 4.20 7.08 -7.74
C PRO A 268 4.35 8.58 -7.47
N GLY A 269 5.41 8.96 -6.75
CA GLY A 269 5.66 10.34 -6.35
C GLY A 269 5.80 11.32 -7.52
N TRP A 270 6.34 10.89 -8.66
CA TRP A 270 6.51 11.77 -9.83
C TRP A 270 5.18 12.19 -10.46
N ILE A 271 4.15 11.34 -10.45
CA ILE A 271 2.81 11.73 -10.94
C ILE A 271 2.17 12.75 -9.99
N ILE A 272 2.35 12.58 -8.68
CA ILE A 272 1.87 13.54 -7.69
C ILE A 272 2.55 14.90 -7.91
N LYS A 273 3.87 14.89 -8.12
CA LYS A 273 4.65 16.09 -8.43
C LYS A 273 4.17 16.79 -9.71
N GLU A 274 3.97 16.05 -10.80
CA GLU A 274 3.48 16.59 -12.07
C GLU A 274 2.12 17.30 -11.92
N VAL A 275 1.21 16.71 -11.15
CA VAL A 275 -0.08 17.34 -10.83
C VAL A 275 0.11 18.61 -10.01
N LEU A 276 0.97 18.60 -8.99
CA LEU A 276 1.24 19.77 -8.14
C LEU A 276 1.87 20.93 -8.91
N GLU A 277 2.80 20.62 -9.83
CA GLU A 277 3.40 21.59 -10.75
C GLU A 277 2.34 22.18 -11.70
N THR A 278 1.39 21.38 -12.17
CA THR A 278 0.27 21.87 -12.99
C THR A 278 -0.71 22.75 -12.20
N MET A 279 -0.79 22.55 -10.88
CA MET A 279 -1.64 23.34 -9.99
C MET A 279 -1.03 24.70 -9.59
N SER A 280 0.27 24.92 -9.84
CA SER A 280 1.00 26.05 -9.27
C SER A 280 1.95 26.71 -10.25
N ASP A 281 1.91 28.06 -10.32
CA ASP A 281 3.11 28.85 -10.66
C ASP A 281 4.01 29.07 -9.41
N GLU A 282 3.46 28.98 -8.18
CA GLU A 282 4.18 29.09 -6.90
C GLU A 282 3.48 28.25 -5.80
N VAL A 283 4.09 27.15 -5.36
CA VAL A 283 3.56 26.24 -4.31
C VAL A 283 3.94 26.77 -2.92
N ILE A 284 2.96 27.03 -2.04
CA ILE A 284 3.22 27.04 -0.59
C ILE A 284 3.02 25.61 -0.09
N ILE A 285 4.11 24.86 -0.03
CA ILE A 285 4.16 23.59 0.70
C ILE A 285 4.12 23.97 2.18
N LYS A 286 3.04 23.65 2.89
CA LYS A 286 3.14 23.57 4.34
C LYS A 286 3.84 22.26 4.66
N GLU A 287 5.14 22.35 4.86
CA GLU A 287 5.95 21.26 5.38
C GLU A 287 5.45 20.83 6.76
N ASN A 288 5.69 19.55 7.02
CA ASN A 288 5.38 18.81 8.23
C ASN A 288 6.04 19.48 9.45
N PRO A 289 5.35 19.69 10.60
CA PRO A 289 5.94 20.33 11.78
C PRO A 289 6.90 19.42 12.59
N ALA A 290 7.75 18.64 11.92
CA ALA A 290 8.83 17.91 12.56
C ALA A 290 10.13 18.21 11.83
N GLU A 291 10.74 19.36 12.13
CA GLU A 291 12.20 19.56 12.25
C GLU A 291 12.52 21.05 12.51
N GLU A 292 12.72 21.41 13.79
CA GLU A 292 13.60 22.52 14.16
C GLU A 292 14.95 21.91 14.53
N ILE A 293 15.97 22.13 13.69
CA ILE A 293 17.35 21.79 14.00
C ILE A 293 17.92 22.86 14.93
N ALA A 294 18.25 22.47 16.15
CA ALA A 294 19.18 23.21 16.99
C ALA A 294 20.61 22.79 16.63
N THR A 295 21.36 23.69 15.98
CA THR A 295 22.81 23.64 15.92
C THR A 295 23.39 23.91 17.32
N ALA A 296 24.29 23.04 17.79
CA ALA A 296 25.27 23.38 18.81
C ALA A 296 26.55 22.57 18.60
N GLU A 297 27.61 23.25 18.16
CA GLU A 297 29.00 22.81 18.28
C GLU A 297 29.45 22.89 19.75
N GLN A 298 30.33 21.98 20.19
CA GLN A 298 31.70 22.27 20.70
C GLN A 298 32.37 21.06 21.41
N ASN A 299 33.62 20.79 20.98
CA ASN A 299 34.85 20.41 21.73
C ASN A 299 34.89 19.12 22.60
N GLU A 300 35.97 18.38 22.79
CA GLU A 300 37.40 18.34 22.42
C GLU A 300 37.92 16.97 22.90
N GLU A 301 38.85 16.31 22.19
CA GLU A 301 40.15 15.82 22.74
C GLU A 301 40.91 14.86 21.78
N ALA A 302 42.20 15.22 21.62
CA ALA A 302 43.38 14.66 20.93
C ALA A 302 43.46 13.11 20.72
N VAL A 303 44.22 12.58 19.74
CA VAL A 303 45.70 12.54 19.68
C VAL A 303 46.26 12.18 18.27
N ALA A 304 47.16 13.07 17.79
CA ALA A 304 48.43 12.94 17.03
C ALA A 304 48.61 12.30 15.61
N VAL A 305 48.96 13.21 14.67
CA VAL A 305 50.16 13.30 13.77
C VAL A 305 50.34 12.29 12.61
N PHE A 306 50.25 12.79 11.36
CA PHE A 306 51.40 12.97 10.42
C PHE A 306 51.05 13.92 9.25
N LYS A 307 52.02 14.75 8.85
CA LYS A 307 51.98 15.77 7.75
C LYS A 307 52.20 15.15 6.37
N ALA A 308 51.50 15.63 5.33
CA ALA A 308 52.09 16.30 4.15
C ALA A 308 51.04 16.67 3.08
N GLU A 309 51.05 17.97 2.72
CA GLU A 309 50.79 18.61 1.40
C GLU A 309 49.44 18.46 0.67
N GLU A 310 48.73 19.59 0.56
CA GLU A 310 47.64 19.84 -0.42
C GLU A 310 48.19 19.92 -1.85
N PRO A 311 47.34 19.64 -2.86
CA PRO A 311 46.79 20.79 -3.57
C PRO A 311 45.28 20.72 -3.88
N ALA A 312 44.70 21.92 -3.89
CA ALA A 312 43.65 22.43 -4.79
C ALA A 312 42.25 21.80 -4.74
N ALA A 313 41.37 22.55 -4.08
CA ALA A 313 39.94 22.73 -4.31
C ALA A 313 39.34 22.06 -5.57
N ALA A 314 38.48 21.08 -5.33
CA ALA A 314 37.32 20.82 -6.18
C ALA A 314 36.08 21.22 -5.37
N GLU A 315 35.28 22.15 -5.91
CA GLU A 315 33.96 22.50 -5.40
C GLU A 315 33.15 21.21 -5.20
N LYS A 316 32.73 20.94 -3.96
CA LYS A 316 31.66 19.97 -3.73
C LYS A 316 30.37 20.65 -4.17
N ALA A 317 29.74 20.09 -5.18
CA ALA A 317 28.39 20.46 -5.56
C ALA A 317 27.48 20.38 -4.32
N GLU A 318 26.64 21.39 -4.14
CA GLU A 318 25.52 21.32 -3.21
C GLU A 318 24.71 20.06 -3.53
N PRO A 319 24.34 19.25 -2.53
CA PRO A 319 23.53 18.07 -2.77
C PRO A 319 22.23 18.51 -3.45
N THR A 320 21.84 17.81 -4.51
CA THR A 320 20.58 18.14 -5.18
C THR A 320 19.43 17.91 -4.22
N PHE A 321 18.32 18.60 -4.43
CA PHE A 321 17.10 18.37 -3.65
C PHE A 321 16.70 16.88 -3.61
N ASP A 322 17.02 16.11 -4.66
CA ASP A 322 16.83 14.65 -4.71
C ASP A 322 17.70 13.91 -3.68
N GLU A 323 18.98 14.28 -3.52
CA GLU A 323 19.87 13.71 -2.51
C GLU A 323 19.44 14.13 -1.09
N MET A 324 18.95 15.36 -0.91
CA MET A 324 18.43 15.84 0.37
C MET A 324 17.09 15.17 0.76
N LEU A 325 16.25 14.83 -0.23
CA LEU A 325 14.99 14.11 -0.01
C LEU A 325 15.25 12.63 0.31
N GLU A 326 16.22 12.01 -0.36
CA GLU A 326 16.64 10.63 -0.06
C GLU A 326 17.36 10.52 1.30
N ASP A 327 18.16 11.51 1.69
CA ASP A 327 18.80 11.55 3.02
C ASP A 327 17.79 11.82 4.16
N SER A 328 16.67 12.51 3.87
CA SER A 328 15.54 12.68 4.81
C SER A 328 14.78 11.36 5.04
N LEU A 329 14.92 10.39 4.15
CA LEU A 329 14.38 9.05 4.29
C LEU A 329 15.41 8.17 4.98
N LYS A 330 15.45 8.23 6.32
CA LYS A 330 16.28 7.34 7.13
C LYS A 330 15.99 5.88 6.72
N THR A 331 16.90 5.32 5.92
CA THR A 331 16.74 4.03 5.24
C THR A 331 17.51 2.99 6.05
N ILE A 332 16.80 1.98 6.56
CA ILE A 332 17.39 0.92 7.39
C ILE A 332 17.65 -0.29 6.50
N TYR A 333 18.85 -0.87 6.62
CA TYR A 333 19.26 -2.06 5.89
C TYR A 333 19.16 -3.32 6.78
N ASN A 334 18.95 -4.48 6.16
CA ASN A 334 18.90 -5.76 6.89
C ASN A 334 20.22 -6.02 7.62
N GLY A 335 20.15 -6.28 8.93
CA GLY A 335 21.30 -6.54 9.80
C GLY A 335 21.85 -5.31 10.51
N GLU A 336 21.31 -4.12 10.23
CA GLU A 336 21.66 -2.88 10.90
C GLU A 336 21.02 -2.80 12.30
N LYS A 337 21.82 -2.41 13.31
CA LYS A 337 21.29 -2.21 14.68
C LYS A 337 20.68 -0.83 14.76
N VAL A 338 19.40 -0.76 15.10
CA VAL A 338 18.64 0.48 15.23
C VAL A 338 18.15 0.68 16.66
N SER A 339 18.10 1.94 17.09
CA SER A 339 17.54 2.35 18.38
C SER A 339 16.25 3.13 18.16
N GLY A 340 15.23 2.89 18.97
CA GLY A 340 13.94 3.58 18.86
C GLY A 340 13.19 3.65 20.19
N VAL A 341 12.06 4.36 20.18
CA VAL A 341 11.19 4.57 21.33
C VAL A 341 9.98 3.65 21.21
N VAL A 342 9.65 2.92 22.27
CA VAL A 342 8.44 2.08 22.29
C VAL A 342 7.20 2.97 22.29
N VAL A 343 6.38 2.86 21.24
CA VAL A 343 5.16 3.67 21.06
C VAL A 343 3.89 2.92 21.42
N ALA A 344 3.88 1.59 21.28
CA ALA A 344 2.76 0.75 21.70
C ALA A 344 3.21 -0.66 22.07
N ILE A 345 2.52 -1.26 23.04
CA ILE A 345 2.72 -2.66 23.46
C ILE A 345 1.36 -3.36 23.38
N THR A 346 1.31 -4.46 22.62
CA THR A 346 0.16 -5.34 22.52
C THR A 346 0.54 -6.76 22.96
N PRO A 347 -0.43 -7.67 23.19
CA PRO A 347 -0.12 -9.07 23.52
C PRO A 347 0.66 -9.83 22.44
N THR A 348 0.71 -9.32 21.21
CA THR A 348 1.31 -9.99 20.06
C THR A 348 2.58 -9.31 19.54
N GLU A 349 2.78 -8.03 19.83
CA GLU A 349 3.89 -7.25 19.30
C GLU A 349 4.14 -5.96 20.10
N VAL A 350 5.37 -5.45 19.97
CA VAL A 350 5.79 -4.11 20.40
C VAL A 350 6.11 -3.27 19.17
N SER A 351 5.47 -2.12 19.08
CA SER A 351 5.72 -1.12 18.05
C SER A 351 6.75 -0.13 18.56
N VAL A 352 7.80 0.08 17.78
CA VAL A 352 8.93 0.94 18.09
C VAL A 352 9.03 2.02 17.02
N ASP A 353 8.98 3.29 17.42
CA ASP A 353 9.36 4.38 16.54
C ASP A 353 10.90 4.44 16.45
N ILE A 354 11.42 4.17 15.27
CA ILE A 354 12.86 4.10 14.96
C ILE A 354 13.35 5.37 14.23
N GLY A 355 12.51 6.40 14.15
CA GLY A 355 12.79 7.66 13.47
C GLY A 355 12.88 7.51 11.95
N THR A 356 12.09 6.59 11.38
CA THR A 356 11.93 6.45 9.93
C THR A 356 10.45 6.60 9.55
N LYS A 357 10.13 6.71 8.25
CA LYS A 357 8.75 6.78 7.75
C LYS A 357 7.84 5.63 8.24
N TYR A 358 8.42 4.51 8.67
CA TYR A 358 7.68 3.37 9.22
C TYR A 358 8.16 3.03 10.63
N SER A 359 7.21 2.66 11.50
CA SER A 359 7.55 2.09 12.81
C SER A 359 8.15 0.68 12.64
N GLY A 360 9.14 0.35 13.46
CA GLY A 360 9.63 -1.02 13.62
C GLY A 360 8.66 -1.84 14.47
N PHE A 361 8.60 -3.14 14.21
CA PHE A 361 7.74 -4.07 14.95
C PHE A 361 8.56 -5.25 15.44
N ILE A 362 8.41 -5.56 16.73
CA ILE A 362 9.05 -6.70 17.37
C ILE A 362 7.93 -7.68 17.76
N PRO A 363 7.84 -8.87 17.14
CA PRO A 363 6.88 -9.89 17.52
C PRO A 363 7.10 -10.34 18.97
N ALA A 364 6.03 -10.65 19.70
CA ALA A 364 6.15 -11.09 21.08
C ALA A 364 6.91 -12.42 21.27
N SER A 365 7.09 -13.18 20.21
CA SER A 365 7.91 -14.39 20.18
C SER A 365 9.41 -14.13 20.19
N GLU A 366 9.84 -12.89 19.97
CA GLU A 366 11.26 -12.50 19.86
C GLU A 366 11.78 -11.76 21.10
N PHE A 367 11.01 -11.73 22.19
CA PHE A 367 11.52 -11.25 23.48
C PHE A 367 12.47 -12.28 24.10
N GLU A 368 13.71 -11.87 24.37
CA GLU A 368 14.55 -12.54 25.35
C GLU A 368 14.49 -11.74 26.66
N GLU A 369 14.04 -12.37 27.75
CA GLU A 369 14.20 -11.82 29.09
C GLU A 369 15.69 -11.84 29.42
N SER A 370 16.35 -10.68 29.35
CA SER A 370 17.75 -10.48 29.77
C SER A 370 17.84 -10.12 31.24
#